data_AF-A0A820KE80-F1
#
_entry.id   AF-A0A820KE80-F1
#
_cell.length_a   1.000
_cell.length_b   1.000
_cell.length_c   1.000
_cell.angle_alpha   90.00
_cell.angle_beta   90.00
_cell.angle_gamma   90.00
#
_symmetry.space_group_name_H-M   'P 1'
#
loop_
_entity.id
_entity.type
_entity.pdbx_description
1 polymer ?
#
loop_
_entity_poly.entity_id
_entity_poly.type
_entity_poly.pdbx_seq_one_letter_code
_entity_poly.pdbx_strand_id
1 'polypeptide(L)'
;SGTPVCYARDQIRDQLWACTDAHVLRYTIKDERRDVWRVFMHKNDFQKAFETCVILDDPIETTRRQRSINSRHADHLFNEKKYSLSSSIYATSDTSF
;
A
#
# COMPACT_ATOMS: atom_id res chain seq x y z
N SER A 1 22.97 18.61 7.77
CA SER A 1 22.86 17.74 6.58
C SER A 1 22.57 16.34 7.06
N GLY A 2 21.74 15.58 6.36
CA GLY A 2 21.41 14.19 6.71
C GLY A 2 21.64 13.27 5.52
N THR A 3 22.60 13.63 4.67
CA THR A 3 22.84 12.94 3.41
C THR A 3 23.48 11.59 3.72
N PRO A 4 22.87 10.47 3.32
CA PRO A 4 23.44 9.14 3.58
C PRO A 4 24.76 8.99 2.80
N VAL A 5 25.80 8.63 3.53
CA VAL A 5 27.17 8.41 3.03
C VAL A 5 27.34 6.96 2.58
N CYS A 6 26.63 6.03 3.23
CA CYS A 6 26.66 4.61 2.88
C CYS A 6 25.34 3.91 3.21
N TYR A 7 25.04 2.83 2.49
CA TYR A 7 23.97 1.90 2.81
C TYR A 7 24.44 0.45 2.65
N ALA A 8 23.94 -0.43 3.50
CA ALA A 8 24.24 -1.87 3.48
C ALA A 8 22.96 -2.67 3.76
N ARG A 9 22.75 -3.76 3.01
CA ARG A 9 21.60 -4.66 3.20
C ARG A 9 22.06 -5.96 3.87
N ASP A 10 21.45 -6.29 5.00
CA ASP A 10 21.53 -7.60 5.64
C ASP A 10 20.37 -8.45 5.10
N GLN A 11 20.68 -9.39 4.21
CA GLN A 11 19.69 -10.30 3.61
C GLN A 11 19.23 -11.40 4.57
N ILE A 12 20.01 -11.73 5.60
CA ILE A 12 19.66 -12.81 6.55
C ILE A 12 18.60 -12.30 7.52
N ARG A 13 18.69 -11.02 7.91
CA ARG A 13 17.77 -10.39 8.87
C ARG A 13 16.74 -9.46 8.22
N ASP A 14 16.76 -9.35 6.89
CA ASP A 14 15.94 -8.40 6.12
C ASP A 14 16.03 -6.96 6.69
N GLN A 15 17.26 -6.47 6.84
CA GLN A 15 17.53 -5.13 7.37
C GLN A 15 18.31 -4.28 6.38
N LEU A 16 17.94 -3.00 6.28
CA LEU A 16 18.72 -1.97 5.61
C LEU A 16 19.36 -1.08 6.66
N TRP A 17 20.68 -0.98 6.60
CA TRP A 17 21.46 -0.06 7.42
C TRP A 17 21.87 1.11 6.57
N ALA A 18 21.65 2.33 7.05
CA ALA A 18 22.09 3.55 6.40
C ALA A 18 22.95 4.35 7.37
N CYS A 19 24.11 4.81 6.92
CA CYS A 19 24.97 5.69 7.68
C CYS A 19 24.93 7.10 7.09
N THR A 20 24.75 8.10 7.93
CA THR A 20 24.98 9.52 7.59
C THR A 20 26.28 9.99 8.24
N ASP A 21 26.62 11.25 7.99
CA ASP A 21 27.68 11.99 8.69
C ASP A 21 27.56 11.99 10.23
N ALA A 22 26.35 11.85 10.76
CA ALA A 22 26.07 11.96 12.20
C ALA A 22 25.39 10.74 12.83
N HIS A 23 24.76 9.86 12.04
CA HIS A 23 23.89 8.82 12.57
C HIS A 23 24.00 7.49 11.82
N VAL A 24 23.69 6.40 12.53
CA VAL A 24 23.47 5.07 11.94
C VAL A 24 22.00 4.71 12.13
N LEU A 25 21.30 4.50 11.02
CA LEU A 25 19.89 4.17 10.95
C LEU A 25 19.75 2.69 10.60
N ARG A 26 18.84 2.00 11.30
CA ARG A 26 18.47 0.61 11.02
C ARG A 26 17.00 0.54 10.66
N TYR A 27 16.73 0.06 9.45
CA TYR A 27 15.38 -0.21 8.95
C TYR A 27 15.19 -1.73 8.86
N THR A 28 14.14 -2.24 9.49
CA THR A 28 13.73 -3.64 9.35
C THR A 28 12.66 -3.72 8.28
N ILE A 29 12.93 -4.48 7.22
CA ILE A 29 11.98 -4.76 6.15
C ILE A 29 10.98 -5.76 6.71
N LYS A 30 9.78 -5.29 7.05
CA LYS A 30 8.67 -6.16 7.46
C LYS A 30 7.83 -6.49 6.23
N ASP A 31 8.04 -7.68 5.67
CA ASP A 31 7.21 -8.34 4.66
C ASP A 31 6.68 -7.38 3.56
N GLU A 32 7.55 -7.01 2.62
CA GLU A 32 7.27 -6.04 1.55
C GLU A 32 5.98 -6.34 0.79
N ARG A 33 5.63 -7.63 0.66
CA ARG A 33 4.42 -8.12 -0.03
C ARG A 33 3.15 -7.54 0.56
N ARG A 34 3.12 -7.26 1.87
CA ARG A 34 1.93 -6.76 2.56
C ARG A 34 1.53 -5.35 2.15
N ASP A 35 2.44 -4.53 1.62
CA ASP A 35 2.15 -3.14 1.29
C ASP A 35 2.24 -2.82 -0.21
N VAL A 36 2.55 -3.81 -1.06
CA VAL A 36 2.63 -3.62 -2.53
C VAL A 36 1.31 -3.08 -3.12
N TRP A 37 0.17 -3.50 -2.57
CA TRP A 37 -1.14 -2.97 -2.98
C TRP A 37 -1.27 -1.46 -2.77
N ARG A 38 -0.62 -0.89 -1.74
CA ARG A 38 -0.60 0.56 -1.50
C ARG A 38 0.16 1.28 -2.59
N VAL A 39 1.26 0.70 -3.08
CA VAL A 39 2.05 1.28 -4.18
C VAL A 39 1.20 1.39 -5.44
N PHE A 40 0.45 0.33 -5.80
CA PHE A 40 -0.45 0.37 -6.95
C PHE A 40 -1.63 1.32 -6.74
N MET A 41 -2.21 1.34 -5.53
CA MET A 41 -3.25 2.29 -5.17
C MET A 41 -2.79 3.75 -5.30
N HIS A 42 -1.56 4.08 -4.86
CA HIS A 42 -0.98 5.42 -5.01
C HIS A 42 -0.74 5.80 -6.48
N LYS A 43 -0.52 4.81 -7.35
CA LYS A 43 -0.41 4.99 -8.81
C LYS A 43 -1.77 5.05 -9.52
N ASN A 44 -2.88 4.98 -8.77
CA ASN A 44 -4.25 4.81 -9.30
C ASN A 44 -4.42 3.55 -10.18
N ASP A 45 -3.54 2.55 -10.03
CA ASP A 45 -3.65 1.24 -10.68
C ASP A 45 -4.46 0.30 -9.77
N PHE A 46 -5.77 0.55 -9.71
CA PHE A 46 -6.65 -0.13 -8.76
C PHE A 46 -6.79 -1.63 -9.05
N GLN A 47 -6.72 -2.03 -10.32
CA GLN A 47 -6.78 -3.43 -10.71
C GLN A 47 -5.62 -4.23 -10.09
N LYS A 48 -4.37 -3.77 -10.27
CA LYS A 48 -3.21 -4.45 -9.65
C LYS A 48 -3.25 -4.39 -8.13
N ALA A 49 -3.78 -3.31 -7.56
CA ALA A 49 -3.96 -3.21 -6.11
C ALA A 49 -4.87 -4.32 -5.56
N PHE A 50 -5.97 -4.65 -6.26
CA PHE A 50 -6.85 -5.76 -5.89
C PHE A 50 -6.19 -7.13 -6.07
N GLU A 51 -5.57 -7.38 -7.23
CA GLU A 51 -4.87 -8.63 -7.51
C GLU A 51 -3.79 -8.93 -6.46
N THR A 52 -3.06 -7.90 -6.03
CA THR A 52 -2.00 -8.05 -5.04
C THR A 52 -2.52 -8.22 -3.60
N CYS A 53 -3.73 -7.74 -3.28
CA CYS A 53 -4.33 -7.91 -1.96
C CYS A 53 -4.80 -9.34 -1.67
N VAL A 54 -5.24 -10.07 -2.69
CA VAL A 54 -5.84 -11.42 -2.54
C VAL A 54 -4.80 -12.50 -2.23
N ILE A 55 -3.51 -12.21 -2.45
CA ILE A 55 -2.40 -13.17 -2.29
C ILE A 55 -2.05 -13.44 -0.80
N LEU A 56 -2.76 -12.83 0.16
CA LEU A 56 -2.45 -12.96 1.59
C LEU A 56 -3.42 -13.90 2.31
N ASP A 57 -2.86 -14.74 3.19
CA ASP A 57 -3.57 -15.82 3.90
C ASP A 57 -4.56 -15.35 5.00
N ASP A 58 -4.75 -14.04 5.19
CA ASP A 58 -5.64 -13.48 6.22
C ASP A 58 -6.87 -12.81 5.58
N PRO A 59 -8.06 -13.44 5.69
CA PRO A 59 -9.31 -12.91 5.12
C PRO A 59 -9.75 -11.56 5.70
N ILE A 60 -9.47 -11.31 6.99
CA ILE A 60 -9.87 -10.07 7.69
C ILE A 60 -9.01 -8.91 7.17
N GLU A 61 -7.70 -9.14 7.11
CA GLU A 61 -6.76 -8.17 6.55
C GLU A 61 -7.03 -7.90 5.07
N THR A 62 -7.36 -8.94 4.29
CA THR A 62 -7.72 -8.81 2.87
C THR A 62 -8.96 -7.92 2.71
N THR A 63 -10.01 -8.17 3.48
CA THR A 63 -11.25 -7.38 3.46
C THR A 63 -10.98 -5.91 3.81
N ARG A 64 -10.17 -5.65 4.86
CA ARG A 64 -9.82 -4.27 5.27
C ARG A 64 -9.10 -3.52 4.15
N ARG A 65 -8.17 -4.18 3.45
CA ARG A 65 -7.39 -3.56 2.36
C ARG A 65 -8.25 -3.31 1.13
N GLN A 66 -9.12 -4.26 0.77
CA GLN A 66 -10.07 -4.08 -0.33
C GLN A 66 -10.98 -2.86 -0.09
N ARG A 67 -11.47 -2.65 1.14
CA ARG A 67 -12.21 -1.42 1.49
C ARG A 67 -11.38 -0.14 1.27
N SER A 68 -10.11 -0.16 1.67
CA SER A 68 -9.20 0.98 1.44
C SER A 68 -8.99 1.26 -0.05
N ILE A 69 -8.82 0.22 -0.87
CA ILE A 69 -8.67 0.36 -2.33
C ILE A 69 -9.96 0.89 -2.94
N ASN A 70 -11.12 0.33 -2.56
CA ASN A 70 -12.43 0.78 -3.03
C ASN A 70 -12.68 2.26 -2.71
N SER A 71 -12.39 2.68 -1.48
CA SER A 71 -12.56 4.08 -1.06
C SER A 71 -11.72 5.02 -1.94
N ARG A 72 -10.44 4.69 -2.13
CA ARG A 72 -9.54 5.50 -2.97
C ARG A 72 -9.93 5.49 -4.45
N HIS A 73 -10.43 4.37 -4.96
CA HIS A 73 -10.91 4.25 -6.34
C HIS A 73 -12.17 5.10 -6.56
N ALA A 74 -13.10 5.06 -5.60
CA ALA A 74 -14.29 5.87 -5.62
C ALA A 74 -13.96 7.38 -5.54
N ASP A 75 -13.02 7.78 -4.68
CA ASP A 75 -12.50 9.15 -4.61
C ASP A 75 -11.90 9.58 -5.97
N HIS A 76 -11.11 8.71 -6.61
CA HIS A 76 -10.50 9.00 -7.90
C HIS A 76 -11.56 9.23 -8.98
N LEU A 77 -12.57 8.35 -9.08
CA LEU A 77 -13.68 8.51 -10.01
C LEU A 77 -14.52 9.75 -9.72
N PHE A 78 -14.72 10.09 -8.44
CA PHE A 78 -15.42 11.30 -8.04
C PHE A 78 -14.69 12.56 -8.54
N ASN A 79 -13.37 12.60 -8.38
CA ASN A 79 -12.53 13.69 -8.88
C ASN A 79 -12.52 13.78 -10.42
N GLU A 80 -12.66 12.64 -11.11
CA GLU A 80 -12.86 12.59 -12.57
C GLU A 80 -14.30 12.93 -13.01
N LYS A 81 -15.18 13.34 -12.08
CA LYS A 81 -16.61 13.64 -12.31
C LYS A 81 -17.44 12.44 -12.78
N LYS A 82 -16.94 11.21 -12.58
CA LYS A 82 -17.63 9.95 -12.89
C LYS A 82 -18.50 9.51 -11.71
N TYR A 83 -19.48 10.34 -11.35
CA TYR A 83 -20.25 10.20 -10.10
C TYR A 83 -21.03 8.89 -10.01
N SER A 84 -21.65 8.41 -11.10
CA SER A 84 -22.41 7.16 -11.10
C SER A 84 -21.52 5.94 -10.81
N LEU A 85 -20.30 5.92 -11.36
CA LEU A 85 -19.33 4.85 -11.11
C LEU A 85 -18.78 4.93 -9.68
N SER A 86 -18.44 6.13 -9.21
CA SER A 86 -18.01 6.36 -7.83
C SER A 86 -19.07 5.89 -6.82
N SER A 87 -20.33 6.28 -7.03
CA SER A 87 -21.46 5.85 -6.19
C SER A 87 -21.64 4.34 -6.17
N SER A 88 -21.45 3.66 -7.31
CA SER A 88 -21.54 2.20 -7.38
C SER A 88 -20.44 1.52 -6.56
N ILE A 89 -19.23 2.08 -6.53
CA ILE A 89 -18.12 1.51 -5.75
C ILE A 89 -18.32 1.77 -4.25
N TYR A 90 -18.76 2.96 -3.86
CA TYR A 90 -19.07 3.21 -2.45
C TYR A 90 -20.17 2.27 -1.95
N ALA A 91 -21.25 2.11 -2.73
CA ALA A 91 -22.34 1.21 -2.37
C ALA A 91 -21.86 -0.22 -2.15
N THR A 92 -20.97 -0.75 -2.99
CA THR A 92 -20.44 -2.12 -2.83
C THR A 92 -19.39 -2.23 -1.72
N SER A 93 -18.70 -1.13 -1.39
CA SER A 93 -17.68 -1.09 -0.33
C SER A 93 -18.25 -0.93 1.09
N ASP A 94 -19.42 -0.30 1.20
CA ASP A 94 -20.15 -0.07 2.46
C ASP A 94 -21.23 -1.13 2.74
N THR A 95 -21.50 -2.04 1.80
CA THR A 95 -22.51 -3.08 2.02
C THR A 95 -21.99 -4.22 2.89
N SER A 96 -22.56 -4.23 4.10
CA SER A 96 -22.89 -5.36 4.97
C SER A 96 -21.97 -5.60 6.18
N PHE A 97 -22.51 -5.19 7.34
CA PHE A 97 -22.22 -5.73 8.68
C PHE A 97 -22.95 -7.06 8.86
#